data_AF-A0A0L0C721-F1
#
_entry.id   AF-A0A0L0C721-F1
#
_cell.length_a   1.000
_cell.length_b   1.000
_cell.length_c   1.000
_cell.angle_alpha   90.00
_cell.angle_beta   90.00
_cell.angle_gamma   90.00
#
_symmetry.space_group_name_H-M   'P 1'
#
loop_
_entity.id
_entity.type
_entity.pdbx_description
1 polymer ?
#
loop_
_entity_poly.entity_id
_entity_poly.type
_entity_poly.pdbx_seq_one_letter_code
_entity_poly.pdbx_strand_id
1 'polypeptide(L)'
;MSETPSTPEKLTPGKPPVYRRSSSGSPCQNLQLPSPIITKRTRTASTSARAMENPVVSGIVKTFSQSKGHGFITPKAGGDEVFCHISDIEGEYVPMAGDEVTYRLCAIPPKMEKFQAVHVKIVNLTPESGFLSWQSNTNY
;
A
#
# COMPACT_ATOMS: atom_id res chain seq x y z
N MET A 1 39.52 11.27 -53.88
CA MET A 1 38.83 9.97 -53.78
C MET A 1 39.22 9.38 -52.45
N SER A 2 38.39 9.12 -51.45
CA SER A 2 36.95 9.32 -51.23
C SER A 2 36.75 9.19 -49.72
N GLU A 3 35.73 9.86 -49.19
CA GLU A 3 35.22 9.75 -47.82
C GLU A 3 34.97 8.30 -47.37
N THR A 4 35.14 8.04 -46.07
CA THR A 4 34.03 7.65 -45.18
C THR A 4 34.38 7.99 -43.71
N PRO A 5 33.54 8.76 -42.99
CA PRO A 5 33.65 8.96 -41.55
C PRO A 5 32.95 7.83 -40.77
N SER A 6 33.66 7.23 -39.81
CA SER A 6 33.08 6.25 -38.89
C SER A 6 32.20 6.95 -37.83
N THR A 7 30.95 6.51 -37.76
CA THR A 7 29.88 6.94 -36.85
C THR A 7 30.26 6.87 -35.36
N PRO A 8 29.83 7.83 -34.51
CA PRO A 8 29.97 7.73 -33.06
C PRO A 8 28.86 6.84 -32.45
N GLU A 9 29.25 5.79 -31.72
CA GLU A 9 28.32 4.93 -31.00
C GLU A 9 27.82 5.61 -29.70
N LYS A 10 26.53 5.41 -29.45
CA LYS A 10 25.67 6.17 -28.54
C LYS A 10 25.88 5.74 -27.08
N LEU A 11 25.94 6.74 -26.19
CA LEU A 11 25.92 6.59 -24.73
C LEU A 11 24.82 5.63 -24.25
N THR A 12 25.20 4.60 -23.48
CA THR A 12 24.29 3.89 -22.57
C THR A 12 24.52 4.38 -21.13
N PRO A 13 23.49 4.85 -20.40
CA PRO A 13 23.63 5.15 -18.98
C PRO A 13 23.88 3.87 -18.20
N GLY A 14 25.00 3.83 -17.47
CA GLY A 14 25.36 2.74 -16.57
C GLY A 14 24.27 2.50 -15.52
N LYS A 15 23.94 1.23 -15.29
CA LYS A 15 23.10 0.76 -14.19
C LYS A 15 23.65 1.32 -12.86
N PRO A 16 22.81 1.81 -11.93
CA PRO A 16 23.29 2.22 -10.62
C PRO A 16 23.85 1.00 -9.85
N PRO A 17 24.90 1.19 -9.03
CA PRO A 17 25.52 0.09 -8.30
C PRO A 17 24.54 -0.49 -7.26
N VAL A 18 24.43 -1.82 -7.27
CA VAL A 18 23.63 -2.59 -6.32
C VAL A 18 24.30 -2.51 -4.95
N TYR A 19 23.82 -1.61 -4.09
CA TYR A 19 24.20 -1.61 -2.68
C TYR A 19 23.51 -2.78 -1.98
N ARG A 20 24.24 -3.89 -1.80
CA ARG A 20 23.81 -5.05 -1.01
C ARG A 20 23.73 -4.63 0.47
N ARG A 21 22.57 -4.13 0.90
CA ARG A 21 22.31 -3.81 2.31
C ARG A 21 22.01 -5.13 3.04
N SER A 22 22.98 -5.62 3.78
CA SER A 22 22.81 -6.66 4.78
C SER A 22 21.82 -6.15 5.84
N SER A 23 20.56 -6.59 5.79
CA SER A 23 19.67 -6.50 6.95
C SER A 23 19.32 -7.91 7.39
N SER A 24 19.88 -8.27 8.55
CA SER A 24 19.48 -9.38 9.41
C SER A 24 18.03 -9.82 9.21
N GLY A 25 17.85 -10.95 8.52
CA GLY A 25 16.56 -11.61 8.38
C GLY A 25 16.14 -12.24 9.70
N SER A 26 15.15 -11.63 10.35
CA SER A 26 14.40 -12.21 11.46
C SER A 26 13.67 -13.49 11.03
N PRO A 27 13.34 -14.41 11.97
CA PRO A 27 13.02 -15.79 11.66
C PRO A 27 11.65 -15.93 10.99
N CYS A 28 11.63 -16.58 9.83
CA CYS A 28 10.41 -16.92 9.11
C CYS A 28 9.65 -18.00 9.89
N GLN A 29 8.51 -17.65 10.48
CA GLN A 29 7.50 -18.64 10.85
C GLN A 29 6.49 -18.80 9.71
N ASN A 30 6.36 -20.07 9.33
CA ASN A 30 5.56 -20.64 8.26
C ASN A 30 4.07 -20.29 8.35
N LEU A 31 3.65 -19.17 7.77
CA LEU A 31 2.25 -18.91 7.43
C LEU A 31 2.09 -19.03 5.91
N GLN A 32 1.37 -20.06 5.47
CA GLN A 32 0.90 -20.25 4.09
C GLN A 32 -0.14 -19.18 3.72
N LEU A 33 0.31 -17.94 3.53
CA LEU A 33 -0.50 -16.89 2.92
C LEU A 33 -0.31 -16.95 1.39
N PRO A 34 -1.35 -16.71 0.58
CA PRO A 34 -1.21 -16.65 -0.86
C PRO A 34 -0.27 -15.50 -1.24
N SER A 35 0.93 -15.87 -1.69
CA SER A 35 1.96 -14.94 -2.12
C SER A 35 1.49 -14.10 -3.33
N PRO A 36 1.68 -12.76 -3.34
CA PRO A 36 2.08 -11.89 -2.24
C PRO A 36 0.98 -10.90 -1.84
N ILE A 37 0.61 -10.89 -0.56
CA ILE A 37 -0.10 -9.76 0.06
C ILE A 37 0.94 -8.65 0.23
N ILE A 38 0.98 -7.70 -0.72
CA ILE A 38 1.76 -6.47 -0.59
C ILE A 38 1.27 -5.80 0.69
N THR A 39 2.13 -5.57 1.66
CA THR A 39 1.84 -4.73 2.83
C THR A 39 2.86 -3.62 2.85
N LYS A 40 2.66 -2.55 3.61
CA LYS A 40 3.64 -1.46 3.76
C LYS A 40 5.10 -1.92 3.96
N ARG A 41 5.33 -3.06 4.62
CA ARG A 41 6.67 -3.65 4.86
C ARG A 41 7.24 -4.45 3.68
N THR A 42 6.39 -4.98 2.82
CA THR A 42 6.77 -5.84 1.67
C THR A 42 6.61 -5.12 0.33
N ARG A 43 6.06 -3.90 0.32
CA ARG A 43 5.91 -3.07 -0.88
C ARG A 43 7.25 -2.50 -1.32
N THR A 44 7.62 -2.71 -2.59
CA THR A 44 8.83 -2.10 -3.16
C THR A 44 8.67 -0.59 -3.32
N ALA A 45 9.78 0.16 -3.27
CA ALA A 45 9.79 1.61 -3.41
C ALA A 45 9.14 2.11 -4.72
N SER A 46 9.30 1.35 -5.81
CA SER A 46 8.65 1.64 -7.10
C SER A 46 7.13 1.48 -7.02
N THR A 47 6.64 0.44 -6.34
CA THR A 47 5.20 0.22 -6.14
C THR A 47 4.61 1.32 -5.26
N SER A 48 5.35 1.81 -4.26
CA SER A 48 4.92 2.97 -3.49
C SER A 48 4.90 4.28 -4.27
N ALA A 49 5.89 4.53 -5.13
CA ALA A 49 5.92 5.72 -5.97
C ALA A 49 4.72 5.78 -6.92
N ARG A 50 4.40 4.66 -7.60
CA ARG A 50 3.23 4.56 -8.49
C ARG A 50 1.92 4.78 -7.75
N ALA A 51 1.81 4.30 -6.52
CA ALA A 51 0.61 4.55 -5.72
C ALA A 51 0.46 6.02 -5.30
N MET A 52 1.57 6.76 -5.14
CA MET A 52 1.53 8.21 -4.88
C MET A 52 1.13 9.02 -6.12
N GLU A 53 1.43 8.52 -7.33
CA GLU A 53 0.96 9.12 -8.59
C GLU A 53 -0.55 8.95 -8.78
N ASN A 54 -1.15 7.91 -8.21
CA ASN A 54 -2.60 7.69 -8.30
C ASN A 54 -3.38 8.77 -7.52
N PRO A 55 -4.53 9.22 -8.05
CA PRO A 55 -5.38 10.19 -7.38
C PRO A 55 -5.87 9.66 -6.03
N VAL A 56 -6.13 10.57 -5.09
CA VAL A 56 -6.76 10.23 -3.82
C VAL A 56 -8.24 9.96 -4.09
N VAL A 57 -8.71 8.79 -3.65
CA VAL A 57 -10.09 8.35 -3.80
C VAL A 57 -10.73 8.30 -2.42
N SER A 58 -12.03 8.59 -2.34
CA SER A 58 -12.82 8.38 -1.14
C SER A 58 -13.63 7.09 -1.22
N GLY A 59 -13.83 6.46 -0.07
CA GLY A 59 -14.67 5.29 0.06
C GLY A 59 -15.17 5.10 1.48
N ILE A 60 -16.06 4.15 1.63
CA ILE A 60 -16.68 3.80 2.91
C ILE A 60 -16.14 2.45 3.32
N VAL A 61 -15.65 2.35 4.55
CA VAL A 61 -15.19 1.08 5.11
C VAL A 61 -16.39 0.16 5.22
N LYS A 62 -16.35 -0.99 4.53
CA LYS A 62 -17.45 -1.95 4.56
C LYS A 62 -17.30 -2.89 5.75
N THR A 63 -16.12 -3.46 5.90
CA THR A 63 -15.77 -4.34 7.01
C THR A 63 -14.31 -4.13 7.37
N PHE A 64 -14.02 -4.06 8.66
CA PHE A 64 -12.66 -4.02 9.15
C PHE A 64 -12.57 -4.85 10.43
N SER A 65 -11.59 -5.76 10.50
CA SER A 65 -11.38 -6.60 11.67
C SER A 65 -10.00 -6.33 12.24
N GLN A 66 -9.98 -5.71 13.42
CA GLN A 66 -8.75 -5.41 14.15
C GLN A 66 -7.94 -6.68 14.42
N SER A 67 -8.62 -7.74 14.87
CA SER A 67 -8.02 -9.05 15.19
C SER A 67 -7.31 -9.67 14.00
N LYS A 68 -7.88 -9.52 12.80
CA LYS A 68 -7.30 -10.04 11.55
C LYS A 68 -6.34 -9.05 10.87
N GLY A 69 -6.33 -7.79 11.27
CA GLY A 69 -5.48 -6.74 10.72
C GLY A 69 -5.80 -6.33 9.28
N HIS A 70 -6.99 -6.63 8.77
CA HIS A 70 -7.39 -6.27 7.40
C HIS A 70 -8.88 -6.00 7.29
N GLY A 71 -9.26 -5.36 6.19
CA GLY A 71 -10.63 -5.04 5.85
C GLY A 71 -10.82 -4.72 4.37
N PHE A 72 -12.04 -4.32 4.05
CA PHE A 72 -12.48 -3.96 2.71
C PHE A 72 -13.13 -2.59 2.73
N ILE A 73 -12.77 -1.76 1.76
CA ILE A 73 -13.31 -0.43 1.55
C ILE A 73 -14.09 -0.43 0.23
N THR A 74 -15.32 0.04 0.28
CA THR A 74 -16.15 0.25 -0.91
C THR A 74 -15.86 1.65 -1.46
N PRO A 75 -15.31 1.78 -2.68
CA PRO A 75 -15.09 3.08 -3.30
C PRO A 75 -16.41 3.82 -3.52
N LYS A 76 -16.44 5.13 -3.26
CA LYS A 76 -17.62 5.98 -3.51
C LYS A 76 -17.96 6.09 -5.00
N ALA A 77 -16.94 5.96 -5.86
CA ALA A 77 -17.10 5.93 -7.31
C ALA A 77 -17.82 4.65 -7.83
N GLY A 78 -18.07 3.67 -6.96
CA GLY A 78 -18.51 2.34 -7.36
C GLY A 78 -17.34 1.48 -7.87
N GLY A 79 -17.57 0.18 -8.00
CA GLY A 79 -16.57 -0.80 -8.42
C GLY A 79 -16.28 -1.87 -7.38
N ASP A 80 -15.20 -2.61 -7.59
CA ASP A 80 -14.77 -3.67 -6.68
C ASP A 80 -14.28 -3.15 -5.33
N GLU A 81 -14.48 -3.98 -4.31
CA GLU A 81 -14.02 -3.70 -2.97
C GLU A 81 -12.49 -3.67 -2.92
N VAL A 82 -11.96 -2.62 -2.33
CA VAL A 82 -10.52 -2.40 -2.24
C VAL A 82 -10.01 -3.00 -0.93
N PHE A 83 -8.99 -3.85 -1.04
CA PHE A 83 -8.37 -4.46 0.13
C PHE A 83 -7.57 -3.42 0.93
N CYS A 84 -7.78 -3.36 2.24
CA CYS A 84 -7.05 -2.49 3.14
C CYS A 84 -6.36 -3.30 4.23
N HIS A 85 -5.08 -3.01 4.47
CA HIS A 85 -4.30 -3.61 5.55
C HIS A 85 -4.09 -2.61 6.69
N ILE A 86 -4.09 -3.09 7.93
CA ILE A 86 -3.90 -2.25 9.13
C ILE A 86 -2.64 -1.38 9.06
N SER A 87 -1.56 -1.90 8.49
CA SER A 87 -0.29 -1.17 8.36
C SER A 87 -0.34 0.02 7.40
N ASP A 88 -1.34 0.07 6.53
CA ASP A 88 -1.52 1.12 5.52
C ASP A 88 -2.51 2.20 5.97
N ILE A 89 -3.16 2.00 7.13
CA ILE A 89 -3.99 2.98 7.80
C ILE A 89 -3.09 3.96 8.56
N GLU A 90 -3.30 5.24 8.32
CA GLU A 90 -2.67 6.34 9.02
C GLU A 90 -3.67 6.93 10.00
N GLY A 91 -3.30 6.98 11.28
CA GLY A 91 -4.12 7.59 12.33
C GLY A 91 -4.08 6.80 13.64
N GLU A 92 -4.72 7.39 14.64
CA GLU A 92 -4.87 6.78 15.97
C GLU A 92 -6.16 5.98 16.10
N TYR A 93 -7.09 6.12 15.16
CA TYR A 93 -8.39 5.46 15.19
C TYR A 93 -8.39 4.17 14.35
N VAL A 94 -9.12 3.18 14.85
CA VAL A 94 -9.45 1.96 14.14
C VAL A 94 -10.62 2.27 13.20
N PRO A 95 -10.50 2.09 11.87
CA PRO A 95 -11.63 2.31 11.00
C PRO A 95 -12.72 1.27 11.27
N MET A 96 -13.95 1.75 11.36
CA MET A 96 -15.13 0.94 11.57
C MET A 96 -15.98 0.90 10.31
N ALA A 97 -16.88 -0.09 10.24
CA ALA A 97 -17.84 -0.17 9.15
C ALA A 97 -18.73 1.08 9.14
N GLY A 98 -18.77 1.78 8.01
CA GLY A 98 -19.50 3.06 7.86
C GLY A 98 -18.60 4.30 7.82
N ASP A 99 -17.34 4.21 8.25
CA ASP A 99 -16.44 5.36 8.25
C ASP A 99 -16.06 5.77 6.83
N GLU A 100 -16.03 7.09 6.56
CA GLU A 100 -15.55 7.62 5.29
C GLU A 100 -14.04 7.84 5.37
N VAL A 101 -13.32 7.19 4.46
CA VAL A 101 -11.87 7.20 4.40
C VAL A 101 -11.40 7.65 3.03
N THR A 102 -10.26 8.33 3.01
CA THR A 102 -9.54 8.66 1.79
C THR A 102 -8.31 7.78 1.66
N TYR A 103 -8.05 7.28 0.47
CA TYR A 103 -6.94 6.35 0.22
C TYR A 103 -6.45 6.49 -1.21
N ARG A 104 -5.31 5.88 -1.50
CA ARG A 104 -4.79 5.75 -2.86
C ARG A 104 -4.81 4.29 -3.28
N LEU A 105 -5.10 4.06 -4.55
CA LEU A 105 -5.09 2.72 -5.13
C LEU A 105 -3.67 2.30 -5.44
N CYS A 106 -3.33 1.07 -5.07
CA CYS A 106 -2.06 0.44 -5.39
C CYS A 106 -2.33 -0.92 -6.01
N ALA A 107 -1.99 -1.09 -7.30
CA ALA A 107 -2.14 -2.38 -7.97
C ALA A 107 -1.14 -3.40 -7.41
N ILE A 108 -1.59 -4.62 -7.13
CA ILE A 108 -0.74 -5.69 -6.60
C ILE A 108 -0.07 -6.44 -7.78
N PRO A 109 1.25 -6.30 -8.01
CA PRO A 109 1.96 -7.14 -8.98
C PRO A 109 1.99 -8.61 -8.51
N PRO A 110 2.08 -9.62 -9.41
CA PRO A 110 2.45 -9.56 -10.83
C PRO A 110 1.27 -9.44 -11.81
N LYS A 111 0.05 -9.78 -11.39
CA LYS A 111 -1.14 -9.77 -12.26
C LYS A 111 -1.86 -8.42 -12.32
N MET A 112 -1.59 -7.50 -11.38
CA MET A 112 -2.22 -6.16 -11.30
C MET A 112 -3.75 -6.19 -11.29
N GLU A 113 -4.33 -7.33 -10.92
CA GLU A 113 -5.77 -7.58 -11.00
C GLU A 113 -6.50 -7.05 -9.76
N LYS A 114 -5.81 -6.97 -8.62
CA LYS A 114 -6.36 -6.50 -7.36
C LYS A 114 -5.72 -5.19 -6.93
N PHE A 115 -6.54 -4.33 -6.34
CA PHE A 115 -6.11 -3.07 -5.77
C PHE A 115 -6.06 -3.16 -4.24
N GLN A 116 -5.02 -2.54 -3.69
CA GLN A 116 -4.85 -2.30 -2.28
C GLN A 116 -4.98 -0.81 -1.99
N ALA A 117 -5.70 -0.48 -0.92
CA ALA A 117 -5.76 0.85 -0.35
C ALA A 117 -4.49 1.12 0.45
N VAL A 118 -3.77 2.17 0.05
CA VAL A 118 -2.57 2.66 0.75
C VAL A 118 -2.75 4.11 1.17
N HIS A 119 -2.03 4.53 2.22
CA HIS A 119 -2.15 5.86 2.81
C HIS A 119 -3.60 6.19 3.19
N VAL A 120 -4.24 5.25 3.90
CA VAL A 120 -5.66 5.38 4.26
C VAL A 120 -5.78 6.37 5.41
N LYS A 121 -6.58 7.42 5.23
CA LYS A 121 -6.87 8.45 6.24
C LYS A 121 -8.36 8.52 6.48
N ILE A 122 -8.76 8.46 7.74
CA ILE A 122 -10.16 8.57 8.12
C ILE A 122 -10.55 10.05 8.08
N VAL A 123 -11.58 10.39 7.29
CA VAL A 123 -12.05 11.77 7.09
C VAL A 123 -13.31 12.02 7.90
N ASN A 124 -14.26 11.08 7.86
CA ASN A 124 -15.48 11.16 8.64
C ASN A 124 -15.61 9.91 9.51
N LEU A 125 -15.50 10.10 10.82
CA LEU A 125 -15.72 9.04 11.79
C LEU A 125 -17.22 8.96 12.07
N THR A 126 -17.81 7.79 11.91
CA THR A 126 -19.23 7.57 12.18
C THR A 126 -19.46 7.62 13.69
N PRO A 127 -20.19 8.61 14.24
CA PRO A 127 -20.31 8.80 15.68
C PRO A 127 -21.10 7.68 16.37
N GLU A 128 -21.90 6.91 15.62
CA GLU A 128 -22.77 5.88 16.18
C GLU A 128 -22.04 4.60 16.62
N SER A 129 -20.81 4.36 16.12
CA SER A 129 -20.13 3.09 16.36
C SER A 129 -19.12 3.10 17.52
N GLY A 130 -18.86 4.26 18.13
CA GLY A 130 -17.91 4.41 19.25
C GLY A 130 -16.46 4.34 18.80
N PHE A 131 -15.69 5.41 18.98
CA PHE A 131 -14.32 5.47 18.48
C PHE A 131 -13.40 4.50 19.25
N LEU A 132 -12.82 3.52 18.55
CA LEU A 132 -11.75 2.67 19.08
C LEU A 132 -10.41 3.30 18.69
N SER A 133 -9.58 3.68 19.67
CA SER A 133 -8.21 4.10 19.42
C SER A 133 -7.24 2.93 19.54
N TRP A 134 -6.13 2.97 18.80
CA TRP A 134 -5.03 1.99 18.90
C TRP A 134 -4.26 2.10 20.22
N GLN A 135 -4.44 3.20 20.95
CA GLN A 135 -3.73 3.52 22.20
C GLN A 135 -4.65 3.34 23.40
N SER A 136 -4.67 2.12 23.96
CA SER A 136 -5.13 1.88 25.33
C SER A 136 -4.06 1.14 26.13
N ASN A 137 -2.81 1.62 26.07
CA ASN A 137 -1.78 1.27 27.04
C ASN A 137 -1.55 2.48 27.94
N THR A 138 -2.41 2.62 28.94
CA THR A 138 -2.08 3.38 30.15
C THR A 138 -0.93 2.64 30.83
N ASN A 139 0.31 3.08 30.55
CA ASN A 139 1.43 2.75 31.43
C ASN A 139 1.23 3.55 32.72
N TYR A 140 0.93 2.83 33.81
CA TYR A 140 1.06 3.32 35.18
C TYR A 140 2.53 3.46 35.56
#